data_AF-A0A9D6TQK9-F1
#
_entry.id   AF-A0A9D6TQK9-F1
#
_cell.length_a   1.000
_cell.length_b   1.000
_cell.length_c   1.000
_cell.angle_alpha   90.00
_cell.angle_beta   90.00
_cell.angle_gamma   90.00
#
_symmetry.space_group_name_H-M   'P 1'
#
loop_
_entity.id
_entity.type
_entity.pdbx_description
1 polymer ?
#
loop_
_entity_poly.entity_id
_entity_poly.type
_entity_poly.pdbx_seq_one_letter_code
_entity_poly.pdbx_strand_id
1 'polypeptide(L)' 'MSYWDAQLWATARLNQVSTILTEDSTHGRVLEGIQYLNPFAPAFDLAALG' A
#
# COMPACT_ATOMS: atom_id res chain seq x y z
N MET A 1 2.67 4.14 13.34
CA MET A 1 3.36 3.87 12.06
C MET A 1 4.84 3.92 12.34
N SER A 2 5.62 3.00 11.79
CA SER A 2 7.09 3.10 11.84
C SER A 2 7.55 4.33 11.06
N TYR A 3 8.79 4.80 11.30
CA TYR A 3 9.35 5.93 10.56
C TYR A 3 9.40 5.66 9.04
N TRP A 4 9.72 4.43 8.64
CA TRP A 4 9.78 4.03 7.23
C TRP A 4 8.38 3.91 6.61
N ASP A 5 7.40 3.38 7.34
CA ASP A 5 6.00 3.33 6.87
C ASP A 5 5.46 4.73 6.58
N ALA A 6 5.84 5.71 7.41
CA ALA A 6 5.43 7.10 7.26
C ALA A 6 6.03 7.75 6.01
N GLN A 7 7.28 7.42 5.66
CA GLN A 7 7.89 7.91 4.42
C GLN A 7 7.25 7.30 3.17
N LEU A 8 6.93 6.00 3.21
CA LEU A 8 6.27 5.30 2.11
C LEU A 8 4.87 5.90 1.87
N TRP A 9 4.10 6.08 2.96
CA TRP A 9 2.81 6.77 2.93
C TRP A 9 2.91 8.20 2.39
N ALA A 10 3.85 9.00 2.91
CA ALA A 10 4.01 10.39 2.51
C ALA A 10 4.36 10.51 1.02
N THR A 11 5.24 9.63 0.53
CA THR A 11 5.62 9.57 -0.88
C THR A 11 4.43 9.24 -1.76
N ALA A 12 3.63 8.22 -1.40
CA ALA A 12 2.42 7.88 -2.13
C ALA A 12 1.40 9.03 -2.12
N ARG A 13 1.17 9.66 -0.96
CA ARG A 13 0.25 10.79 -0.81
C ARG A 13 0.65 12.00 -1.66
N LEU A 14 1.93 12.38 -1.62
CA LEU A 14 2.46 13.53 -2.37
C LEU A 14 2.41 13.31 -3.89
N ASN A 15 2.45 12.07 -4.34
CA ASN A 15 2.42 11.70 -5.76
C ASN A 15 1.07 11.14 -6.21
N GLN A 16 0.02 11.25 -5.38
CA GLN A 16 -1.33 10.77 -5.69
C GLN A 16 -1.40 9.29 -6.07
N VAL A 17 -0.48 8.48 -5.54
CA VAL A 17 -0.47 7.03 -5.73
C VAL A 17 -1.47 6.42 -4.76
N SER A 18 -2.47 5.71 -5.27
CA SER A 18 -3.54 5.12 -4.47
C SER A 18 -3.17 3.80 -3.80
N THR A 19 -2.07 3.16 -4.21
CA THR A 19 -1.74 1.79 -3.76
C THR A 19 -0.25 1.65 -3.46
N ILE A 20 0.07 1.07 -2.31
CA ILE A 20 1.42 0.65 -1.92
C ILE A 20 1.46 -0.87 -1.88
N LEU A 21 2.35 -1.48 -2.66
CA LEU A 21 2.62 -2.91 -2.57
C LEU A 21 3.69 -3.17 -1.51
N THR A 22 3.32 -3.89 -0.45
CA THR A 22 4.25 -4.32 0.60
C THR A 22 3.69 -5.48 1.41
N GLU A 23 4.55 -6.46 1.63
CA GLU A 23 4.47 -7.60 2.53
C GLU A 23 4.57 -7.25 4.01
N ASP A 24 5.28 -6.17 4.34
CA ASP A 24 5.60 -5.75 5.71
C ASP A 24 4.47 -4.96 6.39
N SER A 25 3.30 -4.87 5.74
CA SER A 25 2.12 -4.21 6.30
C SER A 25 0.91 -5.15 6.39
N THR A 26 -0.09 -4.73 7.14
CA THR A 26 -1.38 -5.43 7.18
C THR A 26 -2.05 -5.34 5.81
N HIS A 27 -2.21 -6.49 5.15
CA HIS A 27 -2.87 -6.58 3.85
C HIS A 27 -4.29 -5.99 3.90
N GLY A 28 -4.61 -5.14 2.92
CA GLY A 28 -5.91 -4.50 2.78
C GLY A 28 -6.10 -3.24 3.64
N ARG A 29 -5.10 -2.84 4.43
CA ARG A 29 -5.16 -1.60 5.21
C ARG A 29 -5.33 -0.40 4.29
N VAL A 30 -6.24 0.51 4.64
CA VAL A 30 -6.42 1.80 3.96
C VAL A 30 -6.06 2.92 4.92
N LEU A 31 -5.22 3.84 4.48
CA LEU A 31 -4.87 5.05 5.21
C LEU A 31 -5.04 6.25 4.29
N GLU A 32 -6.03 7.10 4.59
CA GLU A 32 -6.34 8.31 3.81
C GLU A 32 -6.48 8.06 2.30
N GLY A 33 -7.16 6.97 1.93
CA GLY A 33 -7.38 6.60 0.53
C GLY A 33 -6.22 5.85 -0.12
N ILE A 34 -5.09 5.66 0.57
CA ILE A 34 -3.97 4.84 0.10
C ILE A 34 -4.13 3.42 0.64
N GLN A 35 -4.23 2.44 -0.26
CA GLN A 35 -4.38 1.03 0.06
C GLN A 35 -3.03 0.31 0.10
N TYR A 36 -2.81 -0.47 1.16
CA TYR A 36 -1.65 -1.34 1.31
C TYR A 36 -2.03 -2.75 0.89
N LEU A 37 -1.36 -3.30 -0.12
CA LEU A 37 -1.59 -4.66 -0.60
C LEU A 37 -0.31 -5.47 -0.47
N ASN A 38 -0.40 -6.61 0.20
CA ASN A 38 0.67 -7.60 0.19
C ASN A 38 0.65 -8.37 -1.15
N PRO A 39 1.70 -8.26 -1.99
CA PRO A 39 1.75 -8.93 -3.30
C PRO A 39 1.91 -10.46 -3.21
N PHE A 40 2.24 -10.98 -2.03
CA PHE A 40 2.33 -12.42 -1.75
C PHE A 40 1.06 -12.98 -1.11
N ALA A 41 0.04 -12.16 -0.87
CA ALA A 41 -1.23 -12.65 -0.36
C ALA A 41 -1.90 -13.57 -1.41
N PRO A 42 -2.54 -14.69 -1.01
CA PRO A 42 -3.20 -15.60 -1.95
C PRO A 42 -4.29 -14.94 -2.81
N ALA A 43 -4.89 -13.86 -2.31
CA ALA A 43 -5.94 -13.10 -2.99
C ALA A 43 -5.40 -11.90 -3.79
N PHE A 44 -4.08 -11.72 -3.89
CA PHE A 44 -3.50 -10.64 -4.68
C PHE A 44 -3.75 -10.89 -6.17
N ASP A 45 -4.35 -9.91 -6.83
CA ASP A 45 -4.60 -9.92 -8.27
C ASP A 45 -3.85 -8.76 -8.93
N LEU A 46 -2.83 -9.09 -9.71
CA LEU A 46 -2.04 -8.11 -10.46
C LEU A 46 -2.88 -7.40 -11.52
N ALA A 47 -3.88 -8.08 -12.11
CA ALA A 47 -4.73 -7.47 -13.14
C ALA A 47 -5.74 -6.47 -12.55
N ALA A 48 -5.95 -6.49 -11.22
CA ALA A 48 -6.80 -5.52 -10.53
C ALA A 48 -6.06 -4.22 -10.15
N LEU A 49 -4.73 -4.17 -10.31
CA LEU A 49 -3.95 -2.94 -10.25
C LEU A 49 -4.15 -2.22 -11.60
N GLY A 50 -4.90 -1.12 -11.57
CA GLY A 50 -5.38 -0.40 -12.76
C GLY A 50 -4.32 0.01 -13.78
#